data_AF-Q8MUB2-F1
#
_entry.id   AF-Q8MUB2-F1
#
_cell.length_a   1.000
_cell.length_b   1.000
_cell.length_c   1.000
_cell.angle_alpha   90.00
_cell.angle_beta   90.00
_cell.angle_gamma   90.00
#
_symmetry.space_group_name_H-M   'P 1'
#
loop_
_entity.id
_entity.type
_entity.pdbx_description
1 polymer ?
#
loop_
_entity_poly.entity_id
_entity_poly.type
_entity_poly.pdbx_seq_one_letter_code
_entity_poly.pdbx_strand_id
1 'polypeptide(L)'
;EFRCCRCKKTCWSSECLAGMRCEWCGVSAHATCYRSLPVECKFGSLREILLPSSCLTIPRLDVPMETILGISRKSTFPARTVSEEWSSSGDSKTEDEERERRSPREKDGRDKDKEDCEIIRVFDGNASLKKRLYRTISVPRNATVQAILEAALKTFHISDDPKNYFVTEASESSLAGERELEESMPVRSQLKTPDGKRPSIFLRYKEQKDSGCIKVYPGGLRVSCGYKNILVNKDTTTEEVILTSLRKFGVEDKDPESFELIEVLLDKGVTERKVERTAKPFQIMVHSRRESLRQNRMTRFYLQQKEDPHGPSISLYVGNLPTGLSQRQYEKILVDIIGKENKWERFDGIYYEYGSLVLIYTIPEIATTVFNILQESTFDDKQILALLLPNIQPHMIPDYVKPLMVFVNVKSGGCQGLDLITSFRKLLNPHQVFNLENGGPLPGLYVFRNIPYYKILVCGGDGTVGWVLSCLDNVGQDAECQSPPMAIVPLGTGNDLARVLRWGPGYTGGEDPLNVLRDVIDAEEIKLDRWTVIFHPNEKEQDETKMAIANDTNSANTTEDPTSIFVMNNYFATATEF
;
A
#
# COMPACT_ATOMS: atom_id res chain seq x y z
N GLU A 1 -12.73 9.32 19.03
CA GLU A 1 -13.04 10.70 18.59
C GLU A 1 -11.83 11.33 17.91
N PHE A 2 -11.98 11.91 16.71
CA PHE A 2 -10.86 12.55 16.01
C PHE A 2 -10.74 14.02 16.42
N ARG A 3 -9.62 14.38 17.08
CA ARG A 3 -9.30 15.76 17.46
C ARG A 3 -8.21 16.31 16.55
N CYS A 4 -8.32 17.59 16.21
CA CYS A 4 -7.32 18.31 15.46
C CYS A 4 -6.01 18.35 16.27
N CYS A 5 -4.91 17.86 15.68
CA CYS A 5 -3.60 17.91 16.33
C CYS A 5 -3.17 19.34 16.70
N ARG A 6 -3.59 20.35 15.92
CA ARG A 6 -3.28 21.77 16.12
C ARG A 6 -4.16 22.45 17.15
N CYS A 7 -5.47 22.55 16.88
CA CYS A 7 -6.39 23.34 17.72
C CYS A 7 -7.09 22.53 18.81
N LYS A 8 -6.86 21.20 18.85
CA LYS A 8 -7.43 20.23 19.81
C LYS A 8 -8.96 20.09 19.78
N LYS A 9 -9.67 20.85 18.93
CA LYS A 9 -11.12 20.73 18.67
C LYS A 9 -11.42 19.51 17.80
N THR A 10 -12.66 19.03 17.85
CA THR A 10 -13.14 17.89 17.06
C THR A 10 -13.06 18.18 15.55
N CYS A 11 -12.55 17.23 14.77
CA CYS A 11 -12.46 17.31 13.30
C CYS A 11 -13.68 16.73 12.57
N TRP A 12 -14.79 16.54 13.29
CA TRP A 12 -16.00 15.93 12.78
C TRP A 12 -17.22 16.79 13.10
N SER A 13 -18.15 16.87 12.15
CA SER A 13 -19.49 17.42 12.34
C SER A 13 -20.50 16.46 11.73
N SER A 14 -21.74 16.43 12.26
CA SER A 14 -22.83 15.62 11.73
C SER A 14 -23.26 16.02 10.31
N GLU A 15 -22.92 17.24 9.88
CA GLU A 15 -23.35 17.82 8.60
C GLU A 15 -22.29 17.69 7.49
N CYS A 16 -21.01 17.57 7.85
CA CYS A 16 -19.92 17.40 6.89
C CYS A 16 -18.61 16.86 7.49
N LEU A 17 -17.83 16.18 6.66
CA LEU A 17 -16.43 15.85 6.94
C LEU A 17 -15.61 17.14 6.97
N ALA A 18 -15.17 17.58 8.15
CA ALA A 18 -14.55 18.88 8.38
C ALA A 18 -13.02 18.83 8.58
N GLY A 19 -12.34 17.75 8.16
CA GLY A 19 -10.90 17.59 8.38
C GLY A 19 -10.21 16.61 7.45
N MET A 20 -8.88 16.66 7.46
CA MET A 20 -7.97 15.73 6.81
C MET A 20 -7.38 14.80 7.85
N ARG A 21 -7.14 13.55 7.48
CA ARG A 21 -6.42 12.57 8.29
C ARG A 21 -5.24 12.02 7.49
N CYS A 22 -4.06 11.95 8.11
CA CYS A 22 -2.94 11.25 7.53
C CYS A 22 -3.14 9.74 7.72
N GLU A 23 -3.14 8.99 6.62
CA GLU A 23 -3.28 7.51 6.64
C GLU A 23 -2.12 6.84 7.40
N TRP A 24 -0.92 7.40 7.33
CA TRP A 24 0.27 6.80 7.94
C TRP A 24 0.37 7.03 9.45
N CYS A 25 0.28 8.28 9.92
CA CYS A 25 0.44 8.59 11.34
C CYS A 25 -0.88 8.78 12.09
N GLY A 26 -2.03 8.67 11.40
CA GLY A 26 -3.36 8.85 11.97
C GLY A 26 -3.69 10.28 12.39
N VAL A 27 -2.76 11.23 12.26
CA VAL A 27 -2.94 12.63 12.65
C VAL A 27 -4.10 13.25 11.88
N SER A 28 -5.05 13.82 12.62
CA SER A 28 -6.19 14.52 12.07
C SER A 28 -6.05 16.04 12.23
N ALA A 29 -6.51 16.82 11.25
CA ALA A 29 -6.57 18.27 11.34
C ALA A 29 -7.70 18.86 10.51
N HIS A 30 -8.27 20.01 10.93
CA HIS A 30 -9.19 20.75 10.06
C HIS A 30 -8.51 21.17 8.77
N ALA A 31 -9.28 21.33 7.68
CA ALA A 31 -8.75 21.78 6.39
C ALA A 31 -7.95 23.10 6.48
N THR A 32 -8.35 24.01 7.37
CA THR A 32 -7.63 25.26 7.65
C THR A 32 -6.37 25.05 8.51
N CYS A 33 -6.42 24.11 9.45
CA CYS A 33 -5.29 23.78 10.32
C CYS A 33 -4.20 23.00 9.58
N TYR A 34 -4.56 22.23 8.55
CA TYR A 34 -3.64 21.43 7.74
C TYR A 34 -2.50 22.27 7.13
N ARG A 35 -2.78 23.51 6.72
CA ARG A 35 -1.78 24.42 6.10
C ARG A 35 -0.57 24.74 6.97
N SER A 36 -0.64 24.54 8.28
CA SER A 36 0.50 24.76 9.20
C SER A 36 1.17 23.48 9.66
N LEU A 37 0.69 22.32 9.20
CA LEU A 37 1.34 21.07 9.54
C LEU A 37 2.56 20.87 8.64
N PRO A 38 3.58 20.14 9.12
CA PRO A 38 4.65 19.67 8.27
C PRO A 38 4.08 18.91 7.06
N VAL A 39 4.64 19.17 5.88
CA VAL A 39 4.26 18.49 4.63
C VAL A 39 4.64 17.01 4.69
N GLU A 40 5.71 16.68 5.41
CA GLU A 40 6.23 15.33 5.56
C GLU A 40 5.68 14.64 6.82
N CYS A 41 5.16 13.43 6.63
CA CYS A 41 4.71 12.58 7.71
C CYS A 41 5.91 11.92 8.40
N LYS A 42 5.96 11.97 9.74
CA LYS A 42 6.98 11.29 10.54
C LYS A 42 6.50 9.95 11.10
N PHE A 43 5.48 9.34 10.48
CA PHE A 43 4.88 8.05 10.85
C PHE A 43 4.30 7.94 12.28
N GLY A 44 4.32 9.03 13.06
CA GLY A 44 3.64 9.13 14.34
C GLY A 44 4.22 8.18 15.39
N SER A 45 3.36 7.58 16.20
CA SER A 45 3.76 6.65 17.27
C SER A 45 4.34 5.34 16.75
N LEU A 46 4.13 4.99 15.48
CA LEU A 46 4.59 3.72 14.89
C LEU A 46 5.92 3.86 14.14
N ARG A 47 6.54 5.05 14.14
CA ARG A 47 7.72 5.37 13.33
C ARG A 47 8.91 4.43 13.52
N GLU A 48 9.03 3.79 14.69
CA GLU A 48 10.17 2.93 15.05
C GLU A 48 10.00 1.52 14.52
N ILE A 49 8.77 1.11 14.19
CA ILE A 49 8.44 -0.24 13.72
C ILE A 49 7.80 -0.27 12.33
N LEU A 50 7.45 0.87 11.76
CA LEU A 50 6.82 0.94 10.45
C LEU A 50 7.87 0.81 9.35
N LEU A 51 7.65 -0.11 8.42
CA LEU A 51 8.45 -0.28 7.20
C LEU A 51 8.13 0.84 6.20
N PRO A 52 9.05 1.78 5.94
CA PRO A 52 8.79 2.90 5.05
C PRO A 52 8.52 2.42 3.61
N SER A 53 7.54 3.01 2.92
CA SER A 53 7.27 2.63 1.53
C SER A 53 8.45 2.88 0.58
N SER A 54 9.36 3.80 0.94
CA SER A 54 10.57 4.13 0.17
C SER A 54 11.63 3.02 0.14
N CYS A 55 11.56 2.04 1.06
CA CYS A 55 12.48 0.90 1.08
C CYS A 55 11.88 -0.35 0.42
N LEU A 56 10.66 -0.29 -0.09
CA LEU A 56 10.00 -1.42 -0.74
C LEU A 56 9.98 -1.24 -2.25
N THR A 57 10.47 -2.24 -2.97
CA THR A 57 10.17 -2.42 -4.39
C THR A 57 9.15 -3.54 -4.52
N ILE A 58 8.04 -3.27 -5.18
CA ILE A 58 7.10 -4.30 -5.63
C ILE A 58 7.25 -4.37 -7.15
N PRO A 59 7.55 -5.55 -7.71
CA PRO A 59 7.55 -5.75 -9.15
C PRO A 59 6.25 -5.23 -9.77
N ARG A 60 6.37 -4.40 -10.81
CA ARG A 60 5.21 -3.88 -11.54
C ARG A 60 4.59 -5.01 -12.35
N LEU A 61 3.51 -5.57 -11.84
CA LEU A 61 2.79 -6.67 -12.47
C LEU A 61 1.35 -6.24 -12.72
N ASP A 62 0.74 -6.78 -13.77
CA ASP A 62 -0.70 -6.65 -14.03
C ASP A 62 -1.51 -7.56 -13.09
N VAL A 63 -1.09 -7.63 -11.81
CA VAL A 63 -1.71 -8.42 -10.76
C VAL A 63 -2.27 -7.46 -9.71
N PRO A 64 -3.57 -7.56 -9.36
CA PRO A 64 -4.18 -6.70 -8.35
C PRO A 64 -3.44 -6.79 -7.01
N MET A 65 -3.30 -5.66 -6.32
CA MET A 65 -2.63 -5.60 -5.01
C MET A 65 -3.28 -6.52 -3.98
N GLU A 66 -4.59 -6.73 -4.04
CA GLU A 66 -5.29 -7.68 -3.18
C GLU A 66 -4.79 -9.11 -3.36
N THR A 67 -4.50 -9.51 -4.60
CA THR A 67 -3.95 -10.82 -4.93
C THR A 67 -2.51 -10.94 -4.43
N ILE A 68 -1.68 -9.90 -4.62
CA ILE A 68 -0.30 -9.86 -4.11
C ILE A 68 -0.28 -9.97 -2.58
N LEU A 69 -1.20 -9.31 -1.89
CA LEU A 69 -1.34 -9.38 -0.42
C LEU A 69 -2.05 -10.66 0.07
N GLY A 70 -2.45 -11.55 -0.84
CA GLY A 70 -3.15 -12.80 -0.53
C GLY A 70 -4.49 -12.58 0.18
N ILE A 71 -5.23 -11.52 -0.20
CA ILE A 71 -6.56 -11.21 0.30
C ILE A 71 -7.59 -12.01 -0.50
N SER A 72 -8.05 -13.14 0.03
CA SER A 72 -9.07 -13.98 -0.62
C SER A 72 -10.47 -13.38 -0.43
N ARG A 73 -11.12 -12.93 -1.51
CA ARG A 73 -12.54 -12.54 -1.50
C ARG A 73 -13.43 -13.78 -1.56
N LYS A 74 -13.72 -14.41 -0.42
CA LYS A 74 -14.88 -15.32 -0.30
C LYS A 74 -16.20 -14.58 -0.03
N SER A 75 -16.20 -13.25 0.10
CA SER A 75 -17.41 -12.45 0.19
C SER A 75 -17.73 -11.75 -1.13
N THR A 76 -18.93 -11.96 -1.64
CA THR A 76 -19.53 -11.38 -2.87
C THR A 76 -19.77 -9.87 -2.82
N PHE A 77 -19.05 -9.14 -1.96
CA PHE A 77 -19.10 -7.69 -1.93
C PHE A 77 -17.79 -7.16 -2.51
N PRO A 78 -17.82 -6.40 -3.62
CA PRO A 78 -16.63 -5.71 -4.08
C PRO A 78 -16.13 -4.85 -2.92
N ALA A 79 -14.83 -4.93 -2.62
CA ALA A 79 -14.20 -4.00 -1.70
C ALA A 79 -14.33 -2.62 -2.35
N ARG A 80 -15.33 -1.87 -1.89
CA ARG A 80 -15.48 -0.47 -2.24
C ARG A 80 -14.29 0.22 -1.60
N THR A 81 -13.33 0.63 -2.42
CA THR A 81 -12.32 1.58 -1.96
C THR A 81 -13.07 2.82 -1.45
N VAL A 82 -12.58 3.48 -0.40
CA VAL A 82 -13.18 4.73 0.13
C VAL A 82 -13.28 5.82 -0.97
N SER A 83 -12.50 5.68 -2.05
CA SER A 83 -12.64 6.49 -3.27
C SER A 83 -13.99 6.34 -3.98
N GLU A 84 -14.68 5.20 -3.86
CA GLU A 84 -16.01 4.97 -4.42
C GLU A 84 -17.11 5.62 -3.57
N GLU A 85 -16.95 5.68 -2.25
CA GLU A 85 -17.84 6.48 -1.39
C GLU A 85 -17.70 7.99 -1.65
N TRP A 86 -16.55 8.44 -2.15
CA TRP A 86 -16.27 9.85 -2.42
C TRP A 86 -16.95 10.43 -3.68
N SER A 87 -17.65 9.60 -4.45
CA SER A 87 -18.52 10.06 -5.54
C SER A 87 -20.00 10.09 -5.13
N SER A 88 -20.39 9.44 -4.03
CA SER A 88 -21.81 9.26 -3.68
C SER A 88 -22.41 10.34 -2.77
N SER A 89 -21.69 11.41 -2.45
CA SER A 89 -22.27 12.60 -1.79
C SER A 89 -22.47 13.80 -2.73
N GLY A 90 -22.31 13.59 -4.04
CA GLY A 90 -22.51 14.66 -5.03
C GLY A 90 -22.69 14.21 -6.48
N ASP A 91 -22.87 12.91 -6.76
CA ASP A 91 -23.36 12.46 -8.07
C ASP A 91 -24.82 12.89 -8.23
N SER A 92 -25.03 14.13 -8.69
CA SER A 92 -26.28 14.49 -9.34
C SER A 92 -26.41 13.64 -10.59
N LYS A 93 -27.25 12.61 -10.48
CA LYS A 93 -27.75 11.77 -11.55
C LYS A 93 -28.04 12.59 -12.81
N THR A 94 -27.77 11.94 -13.94
CA THR A 94 -28.08 12.30 -15.33
C THR A 94 -29.44 13.02 -15.48
N GLU A 95 -29.50 13.91 -16.47
CA GLU A 95 -30.56 14.88 -16.79
C GLU A 95 -31.98 14.31 -17.05
N ASP A 96 -32.31 13.08 -16.65
CA ASP A 96 -33.62 12.45 -16.87
C ASP A 96 -34.56 12.44 -15.65
N GLU A 97 -34.20 13.01 -14.49
CA GLU A 97 -35.10 13.15 -13.33
C GLU A 97 -35.51 14.60 -12.99
N GLU A 98 -35.24 15.61 -13.85
CA GLU A 98 -35.71 17.00 -13.63
C GLU A 98 -37.22 17.21 -13.93
N ARG A 99 -38.01 16.13 -14.14
CA ARG A 99 -39.48 16.22 -14.35
C ARG A 99 -40.39 15.70 -13.24
N GLU A 100 -39.91 15.06 -12.18
CA GLU A 100 -40.82 14.51 -11.15
C GLU A 100 -40.32 14.66 -9.71
N ARG A 101 -40.21 15.89 -9.18
CA ARG A 101 -40.38 16.17 -7.73
C ARG A 101 -40.96 17.56 -7.49
N ARG A 102 -42.19 17.81 -7.95
CA ARG A 102 -43.11 18.69 -7.21
C ARG A 102 -44.05 17.77 -6.44
N SER A 103 -43.65 17.38 -5.22
CA SER A 103 -44.60 16.80 -4.27
C SER A 103 -45.12 17.92 -3.34
N PRO A 104 -46.44 18.11 -3.22
CA PRO A 104 -47.02 19.17 -2.42
C PRO A 104 -47.15 18.70 -0.97
N ARG A 105 -46.10 18.86 -0.14
CA ARG A 105 -46.19 18.81 1.33
C ARG A 105 -44.84 19.13 1.94
N GLU A 106 -44.62 20.42 2.20
CA GLU A 106 -43.91 20.95 3.37
C GLU A 106 -43.98 22.47 3.26
N LYS A 107 -45.17 22.99 3.58
CA LYS A 107 -45.41 24.42 3.76
C LYS A 107 -45.33 24.63 5.27
N ASP A 108 -44.15 24.97 5.78
CA ASP A 108 -44.05 25.92 6.88
C ASP A 108 -42.61 26.38 7.15
N GLY A 109 -42.40 27.69 6.96
CA GLY A 109 -41.56 28.47 7.86
C GLY A 109 -40.18 28.95 7.42
N ARG A 110 -39.63 28.65 6.23
CA ARG A 110 -38.25 29.08 5.86
C ARG A 110 -37.99 29.47 4.39
N ASP A 111 -39.02 29.83 3.62
CA ASP A 111 -38.90 30.12 2.18
C ASP A 111 -39.00 31.62 1.80
N LYS A 112 -38.45 32.53 2.62
CA LYS A 112 -38.23 33.93 2.18
C LYS A 112 -36.79 34.23 1.76
N ASP A 113 -35.80 33.42 2.16
CA ASP A 113 -34.37 33.70 1.87
C ASP A 113 -33.82 32.94 0.65
N LYS A 114 -34.57 31.98 0.08
CA LYS A 114 -34.13 31.20 -1.10
C LYS A 114 -34.34 31.91 -2.44
N GLU A 115 -35.18 32.95 -2.53
CA GLU A 115 -35.41 33.66 -3.80
C GLU A 115 -34.20 34.50 -4.25
N ASP A 116 -33.32 34.89 -3.33
CA ASP A 116 -32.17 35.78 -3.60
C ASP A 116 -30.85 35.07 -3.91
N CYS A 117 -30.84 33.73 -3.90
CA CYS A 117 -29.67 32.93 -4.25
C CYS A 117 -29.76 32.37 -5.68
N GLU A 118 -28.63 32.33 -6.38
CA GLU A 118 -28.45 31.75 -7.70
C GLU A 118 -27.60 30.47 -7.58
N ILE A 119 -28.00 29.43 -8.32
CA ILE A 119 -27.29 28.14 -8.34
C ILE A 119 -26.49 28.04 -9.64
N ILE A 120 -25.17 27.94 -9.51
CA ILE A 120 -24.23 27.90 -10.64
C ILE A 120 -23.59 26.52 -10.73
N ARG A 121 -23.50 25.97 -11.96
CA ARG A 121 -22.74 24.74 -12.24
C ARG A 121 -21.26 25.10 -12.40
N VAL A 122 -20.39 24.41 -11.67
CA VAL A 122 -18.95 24.65 -11.67
C VAL A 122 -18.24 23.40 -12.19
N PHE A 123 -17.48 23.59 -13.25
CA PHE A 123 -16.63 22.58 -13.88
C PHE A 123 -15.17 22.87 -13.53
N ASP A 124 -14.39 21.83 -13.18
CA ASP A 124 -12.96 21.99 -12.85
C ASP A 124 -12.04 21.83 -14.08
N GLY A 125 -12.61 21.54 -15.25
CA GLY A 125 -11.90 21.53 -16.52
C GLY A 125 -12.67 20.94 -17.69
N ASN A 126 -12.04 20.87 -18.87
CA ASN A 126 -12.70 20.40 -20.10
C ASN A 126 -13.21 18.95 -19.98
N ALA A 127 -12.45 18.08 -19.30
CA ALA A 127 -12.84 16.70 -19.12
C ALA A 127 -14.12 16.58 -18.29
N SER A 128 -14.27 17.44 -17.28
CA SER A 128 -15.48 17.51 -16.45
C SER A 128 -16.70 17.97 -17.24
N LEU A 129 -16.54 18.95 -18.16
CA LEU A 129 -17.61 19.38 -19.06
C LEU A 129 -18.02 18.26 -20.03
N LYS A 130 -17.05 17.63 -20.71
CA LYS A 130 -17.30 16.51 -21.65
C LYS A 130 -18.05 15.36 -20.98
N LYS A 131 -17.73 15.06 -19.72
CA LYS A 131 -18.36 14.00 -18.91
C LYS A 131 -19.63 14.47 -18.18
N ARG A 132 -20.02 15.75 -18.31
CA ARG A 132 -21.10 16.40 -17.56
C ARG A 132 -20.98 16.25 -16.03
N LEU A 133 -19.75 16.18 -15.53
CA LEU A 133 -19.44 16.13 -14.11
C LEU A 133 -19.22 17.55 -13.59
N TYR A 134 -20.12 18.04 -12.74
CA TYR A 134 -20.03 19.38 -12.15
C TYR A 134 -20.37 19.34 -10.66
N ARG A 135 -19.93 20.38 -9.94
CA ARG A 135 -20.44 20.70 -8.60
C ARG A 135 -21.34 21.93 -8.70
N THR A 136 -22.22 22.11 -7.72
CA THR A 136 -23.07 23.31 -7.67
C THR A 136 -22.65 24.21 -6.51
N ILE A 137 -22.65 25.51 -6.75
CA ILE A 137 -22.51 26.53 -5.71
C ILE A 137 -23.82 27.31 -5.63
N SER A 138 -24.16 27.74 -4.42
CA SER A 138 -25.27 28.68 -4.19
C SER A 138 -24.67 29.99 -3.69
N VAL A 139 -24.93 31.07 -4.42
CA VAL A 139 -24.38 32.41 -4.14
C VAL A 139 -25.49 33.46 -4.28
N PRO A 140 -25.42 34.59 -3.55
CA PRO A 140 -26.35 35.69 -3.76
C PRO A 140 -26.34 36.19 -5.21
N ARG A 141 -27.47 36.65 -5.74
CA ARG A 141 -27.58 37.16 -7.14
C ARG A 141 -26.64 38.33 -7.46
N ASN A 142 -26.21 39.08 -6.44
CA ASN A 142 -25.27 40.19 -6.54
C ASN A 142 -23.84 39.82 -6.11
N ALA A 143 -23.53 38.52 -6.00
CA ALA A 143 -22.21 38.05 -5.60
C ALA A 143 -21.11 38.54 -6.55
N THR A 144 -19.99 38.93 -5.96
CA THR A 144 -18.77 39.29 -6.70
C THR A 144 -18.11 38.05 -7.30
N VAL A 145 -17.26 38.24 -8.32
CA VAL A 145 -16.44 37.17 -8.89
C VAL A 145 -15.60 36.48 -7.81
N GLN A 146 -15.06 37.25 -6.85
CA GLN A 146 -14.28 36.72 -5.73
C GLN A 146 -15.10 35.78 -4.84
N ALA A 147 -16.35 36.13 -4.50
CA ALA A 147 -17.22 35.29 -3.69
C ALA A 147 -17.57 33.97 -4.41
N ILE A 148 -17.76 34.02 -5.72
CA ILE A 148 -17.99 32.83 -6.56
C ILE A 148 -16.74 31.96 -6.64
N LEU A 149 -15.56 32.58 -6.83
CA LEU A 149 -14.29 31.88 -6.86
C LEU A 149 -14.03 31.15 -5.53
N GLU A 150 -14.24 31.81 -4.40
CA GLU A 150 -14.08 31.21 -3.07
C GLU A 150 -15.09 30.07 -2.83
N ALA A 151 -16.35 30.26 -3.24
CA ALA A 151 -17.36 29.21 -3.17
C ALA A 151 -16.97 28.00 -4.04
N ALA A 152 -16.48 28.23 -5.26
CA ALA A 152 -16.01 27.20 -6.17
C ALA A 152 -14.81 26.44 -5.58
N LEU A 153 -13.76 27.13 -5.15
CA LEU A 153 -12.59 26.53 -4.50
C LEU A 153 -12.99 25.68 -3.29
N LYS A 154 -13.91 26.17 -2.46
CA LYS A 154 -14.45 25.44 -1.31
C LYS A 154 -15.18 24.17 -1.73
N THR A 155 -16.04 24.22 -2.75
CA THR A 155 -16.75 23.03 -3.25
C THR A 155 -15.83 21.97 -3.84
N PHE A 156 -14.69 22.34 -4.41
CA PHE A 156 -13.68 21.39 -4.92
C PHE A 156 -12.59 21.06 -3.89
N HIS A 157 -12.73 21.51 -2.63
CA HIS A 157 -11.75 21.31 -1.57
C HIS A 157 -10.33 21.74 -1.99
N ILE A 158 -10.24 22.87 -2.72
CA ILE A 158 -8.98 23.50 -3.11
C ILE A 158 -8.62 24.51 -2.04
N SER A 159 -7.53 24.24 -1.33
CA SER A 159 -7.02 25.07 -0.24
C SER A 159 -5.84 25.93 -0.65
N ASP A 160 -5.64 26.16 -1.94
CA ASP A 160 -4.54 26.98 -2.46
C ASP A 160 -4.86 28.48 -2.33
N ASP A 161 -3.92 29.36 -2.68
CA ASP A 161 -4.17 30.82 -2.69
C ASP A 161 -5.18 31.14 -3.82
N PRO A 162 -6.36 31.72 -3.50
CA PRO A 162 -7.37 32.08 -4.49
C PRO A 162 -6.84 32.97 -5.61
N LYS A 163 -5.79 33.77 -5.36
CA LYS A 163 -5.18 34.66 -6.37
C LYS A 163 -4.65 33.92 -7.59
N ASN A 164 -4.31 32.65 -7.44
CA ASN A 164 -3.83 31.78 -8.51
C ASN A 164 -4.94 31.24 -9.40
N TYR A 165 -6.20 31.57 -9.12
CA TYR A 165 -7.36 31.05 -9.84
C TYR A 165 -8.21 32.18 -10.40
N PHE A 166 -9.01 31.82 -11.40
CA PHE A 166 -10.01 32.68 -12.01
C PHE A 166 -11.16 31.82 -12.51
N VAL A 167 -12.25 32.48 -12.88
CA VAL A 167 -13.46 31.81 -13.39
C VAL A 167 -13.79 32.30 -14.79
N THR A 168 -14.12 31.37 -15.68
CA THR A 168 -14.55 31.66 -17.05
C THR A 168 -15.95 31.11 -17.29
N GLU A 169 -16.65 31.66 -18.27
CA GLU A 169 -17.93 31.12 -18.71
C GLU A 169 -17.73 29.73 -19.36
N ALA A 170 -18.51 28.74 -18.92
CA ALA A 170 -18.51 27.40 -19.51
C ALA A 170 -19.69 27.24 -20.47
N SER A 171 -19.41 27.11 -21.76
CA SER A 171 -20.38 26.70 -22.77
C SER A 171 -19.78 25.62 -23.67
N GLU A 172 -20.63 24.75 -24.22
CA GLU A 172 -20.25 23.72 -25.21
C GLU A 172 -19.62 24.35 -26.47
N SER A 173 -19.97 25.61 -26.80
CA SER A 173 -19.36 26.39 -27.88
C SER A 173 -18.04 27.08 -27.51
N SER A 174 -17.66 27.12 -26.22
CA SER A 174 -16.51 27.88 -25.70
C SER A 174 -15.15 27.20 -25.87
N LEU A 175 -15.09 26.02 -26.50
CA LEU A 175 -13.82 25.34 -26.80
C LEU A 175 -12.89 26.16 -27.71
N ALA A 176 -13.43 27.15 -28.44
CA ALA A 176 -12.68 28.06 -29.32
C ALA A 176 -12.27 29.40 -28.66
N GLY A 177 -12.73 29.69 -27.44
CA GLY A 177 -12.41 30.94 -26.74
C GLY A 177 -13.17 31.07 -25.42
N GLU A 178 -12.45 30.98 -24.30
CA GLU A 178 -13.01 31.19 -22.97
C GLU A 178 -13.01 32.69 -22.62
N ARG A 179 -14.13 33.19 -22.08
CA ARG A 179 -14.23 34.57 -21.59
C ARG A 179 -14.12 34.57 -20.07
N GLU A 180 -13.09 35.24 -19.56
CA GLU A 180 -12.91 35.51 -18.13
C GLU A 180 -13.98 36.47 -17.62
N LEU A 181 -14.48 36.21 -16.42
CA LEU A 181 -15.46 37.07 -15.76
C LEU A 181 -14.75 38.28 -15.14
N GLU A 182 -15.24 39.48 -15.43
CA GLU A 182 -14.72 40.75 -14.93
C GLU A 182 -15.14 40.99 -13.47
N GLU A 183 -14.19 41.36 -12.61
CA GLU A 183 -14.46 41.62 -11.19
C GLU A 183 -15.41 42.80 -10.95
N SER A 184 -15.45 43.76 -11.87
CA SER A 184 -16.22 45.01 -11.76
C SER A 184 -17.72 44.87 -12.02
N MET A 185 -18.20 43.70 -12.47
CA MET A 185 -19.62 43.49 -12.81
C MET A 185 -20.22 42.28 -12.08
N PRO A 186 -21.51 42.33 -11.69
CA PRO A 186 -22.21 41.16 -11.14
C PRO A 186 -22.16 39.98 -12.12
N VAL A 187 -21.93 38.76 -11.61
CA VAL A 187 -21.69 37.60 -12.49
C VAL A 187 -22.92 37.24 -13.33
N ARG A 188 -24.13 37.51 -12.83
CA ARG A 188 -25.37 37.31 -13.59
C ARG A 188 -25.47 38.16 -14.85
N SER A 189 -24.93 39.39 -14.86
CA SER A 189 -24.92 40.21 -16.08
C SER A 189 -23.90 39.73 -17.10
N GLN A 190 -22.99 38.85 -16.68
CA GLN A 190 -21.91 38.34 -17.51
C GLN A 190 -22.22 36.96 -18.09
N LEU A 191 -22.92 36.07 -17.38
CA LEU A 191 -23.19 34.71 -17.85
C LEU A 191 -24.38 34.66 -18.83
N LYS A 192 -24.15 34.13 -20.04
CA LYS A 192 -25.19 33.89 -21.03
C LYS A 192 -25.85 32.55 -20.73
N THR A 193 -27.15 32.57 -20.45
CA THR A 193 -27.97 31.36 -20.30
C THR A 193 -28.86 31.19 -21.52
N PRO A 194 -28.37 30.63 -22.64
CA PRO A 194 -29.25 30.25 -23.73
C PRO A 194 -30.25 29.18 -23.22
N ASP A 195 -31.54 29.39 -23.49
CA ASP A 195 -32.64 28.44 -23.31
C ASP A 195 -33.02 28.06 -21.86
N GLY A 196 -32.81 28.94 -20.88
CA GLY A 196 -33.28 28.72 -19.50
C GLY A 196 -32.48 27.66 -18.72
N LYS A 197 -31.34 27.22 -19.27
CA LYS A 197 -30.38 26.36 -18.56
C LYS A 197 -29.65 27.14 -17.47
N ARG A 198 -29.20 26.42 -16.43
CA ARG A 198 -28.45 27.03 -15.31
C ARG A 198 -27.11 27.60 -15.79
N PRO A 199 -26.68 28.76 -15.26
CA PRO A 199 -25.36 29.31 -15.55
C PRO A 199 -24.26 28.31 -15.22
N SER A 200 -23.24 28.25 -16.08
CA SER A 200 -22.14 27.31 -15.99
C SER A 200 -20.80 28.05 -16.08
N ILE A 201 -19.87 27.70 -15.21
CA ILE A 201 -18.53 28.30 -15.16
C ILE A 201 -17.45 27.22 -15.12
N PHE A 202 -16.26 27.56 -15.63
CA PHE A 202 -15.03 26.83 -15.34
C PHE A 202 -14.27 27.50 -14.21
N LEU A 203 -13.70 26.68 -13.33
CA LEU A 203 -12.65 27.09 -12.41
C LEU A 203 -11.29 26.85 -13.09
N ARG A 204 -10.49 27.90 -13.28
CA ARG A 204 -9.21 27.86 -14.01
C ARG A 204 -8.03 28.32 -13.13
N TYR A 205 -6.83 27.85 -13.48
CA TYR A 205 -5.59 28.24 -12.83
C TYR A 205 -4.84 29.28 -13.69
N LYS A 206 -4.38 30.38 -13.09
CA LYS A 206 -3.63 31.44 -13.78
C LYS A 206 -2.24 30.95 -14.17
N GLU A 207 -1.98 30.87 -15.46
CA GLU A 207 -0.67 30.49 -15.99
C GLU A 207 0.25 31.71 -16.10
N GLN A 208 1.52 31.54 -15.72
CA GLN A 208 2.56 32.51 -16.10
C GLN A 208 2.92 32.25 -17.57
N LYS A 209 3.05 33.33 -18.37
CA LYS A 209 3.05 33.29 -19.84
C LYS A 209 3.93 32.20 -20.47
N ASP A 210 5.11 31.93 -19.90
CA ASP A 210 6.10 31.02 -20.50
C ASP A 210 6.85 30.13 -19.50
N SER A 211 6.48 30.12 -18.22
CA SER A 211 7.20 29.34 -17.21
C SER A 211 6.30 28.84 -16.08
N GLY A 212 6.78 27.82 -15.39
CA GLY A 212 6.12 27.25 -14.23
C GLY A 212 7.06 26.36 -13.43
N CYS A 213 6.49 25.62 -12.50
CA CYS A 213 7.23 24.70 -11.65
C CYS A 213 6.49 23.36 -11.58
N ILE A 214 7.21 22.27 -11.81
CA ILE A 214 6.74 20.92 -11.55
C ILE A 214 7.40 20.39 -10.27
N LYS A 215 6.70 19.49 -9.56
CA LYS A 215 7.25 18.76 -8.43
C LYS A 215 7.77 17.42 -8.94
N VAL A 216 9.07 17.19 -8.80
CA VAL A 216 9.71 15.91 -9.12
C VAL A 216 10.02 15.18 -7.82
N TYR A 217 9.51 13.97 -7.68
CA TYR A 217 9.69 13.09 -6.54
C TYR A 217 10.79 12.06 -6.84
N PRO A 218 11.53 11.58 -5.82
CA PRO A 218 12.49 10.50 -6.00
C PRO A 218 11.76 9.16 -6.14
N GLY A 219 11.81 8.56 -7.33
CA GLY A 219 11.30 7.23 -7.59
C GLY A 219 12.35 6.17 -7.29
N GLY A 220 12.51 5.81 -6.01
CA GLY A 220 13.53 4.85 -5.57
C GLY A 220 14.97 5.39 -5.54
N LEU A 221 15.13 6.72 -5.61
CA LEU A 221 16.44 7.35 -5.36
C LEU A 221 16.76 7.25 -3.87
N ARG A 222 18.03 6.98 -3.55
CA ARG A 222 18.55 6.89 -2.17
C ARG A 222 18.67 8.27 -1.50
N VAL A 223 17.58 9.02 -1.45
CA VAL A 223 17.54 10.40 -0.97
C VAL A 223 16.42 10.56 0.05
N SER A 224 16.71 11.27 1.14
CA SER A 224 15.79 11.45 2.27
C SER A 224 14.75 12.55 2.07
N CYS A 225 14.76 13.27 0.94
CA CYS A 225 13.87 14.41 0.69
C CYS A 225 12.63 14.03 -0.13
N GLY A 226 11.46 14.56 0.23
CA GLY A 226 10.20 14.17 -0.41
C GLY A 226 10.05 14.55 -1.89
N TYR A 227 10.34 15.80 -2.28
CA TYR A 227 10.33 16.23 -3.69
C TYR A 227 11.20 17.46 -3.90
N LYS A 228 11.55 17.73 -5.16
CA LYS A 228 12.23 18.96 -5.59
C LYS A 228 11.34 19.73 -6.56
N ASN A 229 11.29 21.05 -6.37
CA ASN A 229 10.64 21.98 -7.28
C ASN A 229 11.58 22.23 -8.47
N ILE A 230 11.16 21.85 -9.68
CA ILE A 230 11.91 22.06 -10.93
C ILE A 230 11.21 23.14 -11.74
N LEU A 231 11.94 24.20 -12.04
CA LEU A 231 11.45 25.26 -12.93
C LEU A 231 11.47 24.74 -14.36
N VAL A 232 10.36 24.94 -15.08
CA VAL A 232 10.19 24.51 -16.46
C VAL A 232 9.60 25.65 -17.27
N ASN A 233 10.05 25.81 -18.51
CA ASN A 233 9.50 26.76 -19.47
C ASN A 233 8.98 26.03 -20.72
N LYS A 234 8.52 26.78 -21.72
CA LYS A 234 7.98 26.22 -22.99
C LYS A 234 8.98 25.39 -23.78
N ASP A 235 10.27 25.51 -23.52
CA ASP A 235 11.34 24.83 -24.24
C ASP A 235 12.06 23.77 -23.42
N THR A 236 11.91 23.79 -22.09
CA THR A 236 12.50 22.80 -21.19
C THR A 236 12.04 21.39 -21.56
N THR A 237 13.00 20.54 -21.91
CA THR A 237 12.75 19.13 -22.24
C THR A 237 12.72 18.26 -20.99
N THR A 238 12.15 17.07 -21.11
CA THR A 238 12.22 16.04 -20.05
C THR A 238 13.67 15.69 -19.70
N GLU A 239 14.58 15.67 -20.67
CA GLU A 239 16.01 15.43 -20.44
C GLU A 239 16.64 16.51 -19.53
N GLU A 240 16.36 17.78 -19.79
CA GLU A 240 16.81 18.88 -18.92
C GLU A 240 16.21 18.79 -17.52
N VAL A 241 14.96 18.34 -17.39
CA VAL A 241 14.32 18.08 -16.09
C VAL A 241 15.03 16.95 -15.35
N ILE A 242 15.39 15.85 -16.02
CA ILE A 242 16.13 14.73 -15.42
C ILE A 242 17.49 15.22 -14.89
N LEU A 243 18.28 15.91 -15.73
CA LEU A 243 19.59 16.46 -15.35
C LEU A 243 19.50 17.45 -14.19
N THR A 244 18.50 18.32 -14.21
CA THR A 244 18.29 19.29 -13.12
C THR A 244 17.83 18.60 -11.84
N SER A 245 17.03 17.54 -11.95
CA SER A 245 16.56 16.76 -10.81
C SER A 245 17.71 15.99 -10.17
N LEU A 246 18.54 15.29 -10.94
CA LEU A 246 19.72 14.56 -10.43
C LEU A 246 20.63 15.47 -9.58
N ARG A 247 20.96 16.67 -10.09
CA ARG A 247 21.71 17.68 -9.35
C ARG A 247 21.02 18.15 -8.07
N LYS A 248 19.69 18.39 -8.11
CA LYS A 248 18.94 18.84 -6.92
C LYS A 248 18.75 17.75 -5.87
N PHE A 249 18.83 16.49 -6.28
CA PHE A 249 18.80 15.32 -5.41
C PHE A 249 20.19 14.91 -4.92
N GLY A 250 21.28 15.47 -5.46
CA GLY A 250 22.65 15.16 -5.06
C GLY A 250 23.14 13.80 -5.55
N VAL A 251 22.67 13.38 -6.73
CA VAL A 251 23.01 12.10 -7.38
C VAL A 251 23.51 12.33 -8.82
N GLU A 252 24.18 13.47 -9.05
CA GLU A 252 24.74 13.83 -10.36
C GLU A 252 25.93 12.96 -10.81
N ASP A 253 26.47 12.12 -9.94
CA ASP A 253 27.53 11.15 -10.23
C ASP A 253 27.03 9.95 -11.05
N LYS A 254 25.71 9.73 -11.10
CA LYS A 254 25.08 8.65 -11.85
C LYS A 254 24.79 9.04 -13.29
N ASP A 255 24.83 8.06 -14.18
CA ASP A 255 24.52 8.23 -15.61
C ASP A 255 23.05 8.66 -15.81
N PRO A 256 22.77 9.85 -16.38
CA PRO A 256 21.41 10.29 -16.70
C PRO A 256 20.65 9.32 -17.63
N GLU A 257 21.35 8.55 -18.45
CA GLU A 257 20.72 7.54 -19.31
C GLU A 257 20.11 6.38 -18.52
N SER A 258 20.54 6.16 -17.28
CA SER A 258 19.94 5.17 -16.38
C SER A 258 18.63 5.64 -15.74
N PHE A 259 18.18 6.87 -16.02
CA PHE A 259 16.97 7.44 -15.44
C PHE A 259 15.89 7.79 -16.46
N GLU A 260 14.66 7.82 -15.99
CA GLU A 260 13.48 8.27 -16.72
C GLU A 260 12.56 9.10 -15.84
N LEU A 261 11.76 9.95 -16.49
CA LEU A 261 10.72 10.72 -15.83
C LEU A 261 9.38 10.01 -16.03
N ILE A 262 8.73 9.64 -14.94
CA ILE A 262 7.43 8.98 -14.95
C ILE A 262 6.36 9.96 -14.47
N GLU A 263 5.34 10.16 -15.29
CA GLU A 263 4.11 10.84 -14.89
C GLU A 263 3.19 9.84 -14.19
N VAL A 264 2.84 10.10 -12.93
CA VAL A 264 1.98 9.26 -12.10
C VAL A 264 0.72 10.04 -11.74
N LEU A 265 -0.43 9.53 -12.13
CA LEU A 265 -1.74 10.06 -11.76
C LEU A 265 -2.35 9.19 -10.65
N LEU A 266 -2.72 9.84 -9.55
CA LEU A 266 -3.28 9.21 -8.35
C LEU A 266 -4.82 9.27 -8.28
N ASP A 267 -5.51 9.55 -9.39
CA ASP A 267 -6.97 9.68 -9.43
C ASP A 267 -7.63 8.35 -9.80
N LYS A 268 -8.48 7.81 -8.92
CA LYS A 268 -9.20 6.52 -9.09
C LYS A 268 -8.28 5.32 -9.34
N GLY A 269 -7.13 5.29 -8.68
CA GLY A 269 -6.07 4.29 -8.85
C GLY A 269 -4.72 4.95 -9.01
N VAL A 270 -3.70 4.17 -9.37
CA VAL A 270 -2.38 4.68 -9.76
C VAL A 270 -2.17 4.31 -11.22
N THR A 271 -2.12 5.31 -12.09
CA THR A 271 -1.74 5.11 -13.50
C THR A 271 -0.42 5.82 -13.75
N GLU A 272 0.49 5.13 -14.42
CA GLU A 272 1.82 5.64 -14.68
C GLU A 272 2.09 5.69 -16.18
N ARG A 273 2.84 6.69 -16.61
CA ARG A 273 3.23 6.85 -18.00
C ARG A 273 4.64 7.38 -18.06
N LYS A 274 5.48 6.72 -18.86
CA LYS A 274 6.80 7.24 -19.22
C LYS A 274 6.67 8.51 -20.04
N VAL A 275 7.38 9.55 -19.61
CA VAL A 275 7.48 10.81 -20.36
C VAL A 275 8.67 10.70 -21.32
N GLU A 276 8.42 10.96 -22.60
CA GLU A 276 9.45 10.95 -23.63
C GLU A 276 10.52 12.02 -23.35
N ARG A 277 11.80 11.73 -23.65
CA ARG A 277 12.93 12.63 -23.31
C ARG A 277 12.84 14.00 -24.00
N THR A 278 12.27 14.03 -25.20
CA THR A 278 12.06 15.22 -26.03
C THR A 278 10.77 15.96 -25.69
N ALA A 279 9.88 15.36 -24.89
CA ALA A 279 8.64 16.00 -24.49
C ALA A 279 8.92 17.24 -23.62
N LYS A 280 7.92 18.11 -23.55
CA LYS A 280 7.99 19.40 -22.85
C LYS A 280 7.09 19.36 -21.60
N PRO A 281 7.63 19.11 -20.38
CA PRO A 281 6.82 18.95 -19.17
C PRO A 281 5.94 20.16 -18.84
N PHE A 282 6.36 21.38 -19.22
CA PHE A 282 5.53 22.58 -19.08
C PHE A 282 4.21 22.45 -19.86
N GLN A 283 4.25 21.94 -21.09
CA GLN A 283 3.05 21.74 -21.92
C GLN A 283 2.14 20.64 -21.34
N ILE A 284 2.73 19.57 -20.81
CA ILE A 284 2.00 18.50 -20.13
C ILE A 284 1.23 19.06 -18.92
N MET A 285 1.90 19.87 -18.09
CA MET A 285 1.28 20.52 -16.93
C MET A 285 0.15 21.49 -17.33
N VAL A 286 0.38 22.34 -18.33
CA VAL A 286 -0.63 23.28 -18.86
C VAL A 286 -1.86 22.52 -19.40
N HIS A 287 -1.62 21.47 -20.20
CA HIS A 287 -2.69 20.62 -20.71
C HIS A 287 -3.50 19.96 -19.58
N SER A 288 -2.80 19.39 -18.58
CA SER A 288 -3.44 18.76 -17.42
C SER A 288 -4.31 19.75 -16.63
N ARG A 289 -3.82 20.96 -16.34
CA ARG A 289 -4.61 22.03 -15.67
C ARG A 289 -5.86 22.42 -16.43
N ARG A 290 -5.82 22.36 -17.76
CA ARG A 290 -6.96 22.73 -18.61
C ARG A 290 -7.99 21.60 -18.72
N GLU A 291 -7.55 20.35 -18.75
CA GLU A 291 -8.46 19.20 -18.76
C GLU A 291 -9.13 18.97 -17.39
N SER A 292 -8.38 19.07 -16.27
CA SER A 292 -8.95 19.01 -14.92
C SER A 292 -7.95 19.52 -13.86
N LEU A 293 -8.40 20.48 -13.04
CA LEU A 293 -7.65 20.93 -11.87
C LEU A 293 -7.43 19.80 -10.84
N ARG A 294 -8.41 18.91 -10.66
CA ARG A 294 -8.26 17.74 -9.79
C ARG A 294 -7.16 16.82 -10.32
N GLN A 295 -7.21 16.47 -11.60
CA GLN A 295 -6.21 15.60 -12.22
C GLN A 295 -4.80 16.20 -12.06
N ASN A 296 -4.61 17.47 -12.39
CA ASN A 296 -3.33 18.16 -12.23
C ASN A 296 -2.81 18.15 -10.77
N ARG A 297 -3.69 18.29 -9.77
CA ARG A 297 -3.29 18.20 -8.35
C ARG A 297 -2.88 16.78 -7.94
N MET A 298 -3.45 15.78 -8.61
CA MET A 298 -3.18 14.36 -8.37
C MET A 298 -2.06 13.79 -9.26
N THR A 299 -1.57 14.56 -10.23
CA THR A 299 -0.40 14.22 -11.06
C THR A 299 0.90 14.50 -10.29
N ARG A 300 1.83 13.55 -10.35
CA ARG A 300 3.19 13.64 -9.82
C ARG A 300 4.17 13.25 -10.90
N PHE A 301 5.36 13.86 -10.89
CA PHE A 301 6.47 13.40 -11.72
C PHE A 301 7.49 12.70 -10.84
N TYR A 302 7.89 11.49 -11.18
CA TYR A 302 8.94 10.76 -10.46
C TYR A 302 10.19 10.66 -11.34
N LEU A 303 11.35 10.96 -10.76
CA LEU A 303 12.63 10.61 -11.35
C LEU A 303 12.97 9.20 -10.89
N GLN A 304 12.92 8.24 -11.82
CA GLN A 304 13.08 6.82 -11.53
C GLN A 304 14.25 6.23 -12.31
N GLN A 305 14.96 5.29 -11.71
CA GLN A 305 15.99 4.51 -12.40
C GLN A 305 15.31 3.48 -13.31
N LYS A 306 15.74 3.39 -14.58
CA LYS A 306 15.18 2.46 -15.59
C LYS A 306 15.30 1.01 -15.15
N GLU A 307 16.43 0.66 -14.55
CA GLU A 307 16.69 -0.63 -13.95
C GLU A 307 16.69 -0.45 -12.43
N ASP A 308 16.03 -1.34 -11.69
CA ASP A 308 16.22 -1.37 -10.24
C ASP A 308 17.71 -1.66 -9.98
N PRO A 309 18.44 -0.80 -9.24
CA PRO A 309 19.85 -1.01 -8.93
C PRO A 309 20.14 -2.32 -8.16
N HIS A 310 19.10 -3.04 -7.74
CA HIS A 310 19.18 -4.34 -7.05
C HIS A 310 18.64 -5.50 -7.91
N GLY A 311 18.41 -5.23 -9.20
CA GLY A 311 17.89 -6.14 -10.22
C GLY A 311 16.36 -6.07 -10.34
N PRO A 312 15.79 -6.24 -11.55
CA PRO A 312 14.34 -6.40 -11.76
C PRO A 312 13.86 -7.77 -11.27
N SER A 313 14.43 -8.27 -10.17
CA SER A 313 14.25 -9.63 -9.69
C SER A 313 12.91 -9.76 -8.97
N ILE A 314 11.96 -10.32 -9.69
CA ILE A 314 10.64 -10.68 -9.20
C ILE A 314 10.79 -11.98 -8.45
N SER A 315 10.61 -11.93 -7.13
CA SER A 315 10.61 -13.10 -6.28
C SER A 315 9.23 -13.76 -6.29
N LEU A 316 9.14 -14.92 -6.92
CA LEU A 316 7.95 -15.75 -6.95
C LEU A 316 8.13 -16.95 -6.02
N TYR A 317 7.47 -16.92 -4.87
CA TYR A 317 7.46 -18.03 -3.93
C TYR A 317 6.50 -19.11 -4.42
N VAL A 318 6.98 -20.35 -4.45
CA VAL A 318 6.21 -21.54 -4.81
C VAL A 318 6.25 -22.50 -3.62
N GLY A 319 5.08 -22.94 -3.16
CA GLY A 319 4.92 -23.88 -2.05
C GLY A 319 3.90 -24.96 -2.34
N ASN A 320 3.67 -25.82 -1.35
CA ASN A 320 2.86 -27.04 -1.45
C ASN A 320 3.44 -28.09 -2.42
N LEU A 321 4.76 -28.08 -2.64
CA LEU A 321 5.45 -29.15 -3.35
C LEU A 321 5.82 -30.29 -2.37
N PRO A 322 6.20 -31.48 -2.85
CA PRO A 322 6.70 -32.54 -1.98
C PRO A 322 7.99 -32.12 -1.27
N THR A 323 8.18 -32.59 -0.03
CA THR A 323 9.37 -32.29 0.78
C THR A 323 10.55 -33.19 0.40
N GLY A 324 11.77 -32.77 0.71
CA GLY A 324 12.99 -33.57 0.58
C GLY A 324 13.45 -33.85 -0.86
N LEU A 325 12.88 -33.20 -1.86
CA LEU A 325 13.28 -33.40 -3.26
C LEU A 325 14.55 -32.64 -3.61
N SER A 326 15.39 -33.20 -4.49
CA SER A 326 16.53 -32.48 -5.03
C SER A 326 16.11 -31.28 -5.90
N GLN A 327 16.99 -30.29 -6.03
CA GLN A 327 16.75 -29.12 -6.89
C GLN A 327 16.37 -29.50 -8.33
N ARG A 328 16.99 -30.54 -8.91
CA ARG A 328 16.67 -31.03 -10.26
C ARG A 328 15.25 -31.61 -10.36
N GLN A 329 14.77 -32.25 -9.29
CA GLN A 329 13.40 -32.78 -9.25
C GLN A 329 12.38 -31.64 -9.17
N TYR A 330 12.62 -30.63 -8.33
CA TYR A 330 11.78 -29.42 -8.32
C TYR A 330 11.78 -28.71 -9.67
N GLU A 331 12.95 -28.55 -10.30
CA GLU A 331 13.05 -27.95 -11.62
C GLU A 331 12.22 -28.71 -12.66
N LYS A 332 12.29 -30.04 -12.66
CA LYS A 332 11.48 -30.87 -13.56
C LYS A 332 9.99 -30.66 -13.34
N ILE A 333 9.52 -30.75 -12.10
CA ILE A 333 8.10 -30.55 -11.75
C ILE A 333 7.62 -29.19 -12.24
N LEU A 334 8.37 -28.13 -11.94
CA LEU A 334 7.95 -26.78 -12.29
C LEU A 334 7.96 -26.54 -13.80
N VAL A 335 8.97 -27.01 -14.52
CA VAL A 335 9.03 -26.89 -15.99
C VAL A 335 7.90 -27.66 -16.67
N ASP A 336 7.53 -28.84 -16.15
CA ASP A 336 6.41 -29.62 -16.67
C ASP A 336 5.08 -28.89 -16.50
N ILE A 337 4.94 -28.03 -15.48
CA ILE A 337 3.73 -27.23 -15.20
C ILE A 337 3.71 -25.93 -16.01
N ILE A 338 4.82 -25.16 -15.99
CA ILE A 338 4.83 -23.79 -16.52
C ILE A 338 5.28 -23.70 -17.98
N GLY A 339 5.86 -24.77 -18.53
CA GLY A 339 6.47 -24.77 -19.87
C GLY A 339 7.93 -24.28 -19.86
N LYS A 340 8.71 -24.75 -20.85
CA LYS A 340 10.16 -24.43 -20.95
C LYS A 340 10.42 -22.97 -21.32
N GLU A 341 9.50 -22.37 -22.06
CA GLU A 341 9.51 -20.97 -22.49
C GLU A 341 9.34 -19.98 -21.34
N ASN A 342 8.72 -20.42 -20.23
CA ASN A 342 8.45 -19.59 -19.06
C ASN A 342 9.42 -19.88 -17.91
N LYS A 343 10.57 -20.49 -18.21
CA LYS A 343 11.57 -20.85 -17.21
C LYS A 343 12.13 -19.60 -16.54
N TRP A 344 12.25 -19.67 -15.21
CA TRP A 344 12.87 -18.64 -14.38
C TRP A 344 14.37 -18.47 -14.68
N GLU A 345 14.95 -17.37 -14.19
CA GLU A 345 16.38 -17.10 -14.34
C GLU A 345 17.22 -17.96 -13.38
N ARG A 346 16.88 -17.95 -12.10
CA ARG A 346 17.53 -18.77 -11.06
C ARG A 346 16.61 -19.07 -9.87
N PHE A 347 16.98 -20.08 -9.09
CA PHE A 347 16.45 -20.28 -7.74
C PHE A 347 17.18 -19.32 -6.77
N ASP A 348 16.44 -18.73 -5.83
CA ASP A 348 17.04 -17.87 -4.79
C ASP A 348 17.08 -18.53 -3.41
N GLY A 349 16.08 -19.36 -3.09
CA GLY A 349 16.03 -20.15 -1.87
C GLY A 349 15.21 -21.42 -2.09
N ILE A 350 15.67 -22.55 -1.53
CA ILE A 350 14.95 -23.83 -1.57
C ILE A 350 14.85 -24.36 -0.14
N TYR A 351 13.62 -24.53 0.33
CA TYR A 351 13.27 -25.00 1.65
C TYR A 351 12.86 -26.47 1.56
N TYR A 352 13.85 -27.36 1.49
CA TYR A 352 13.65 -28.79 1.24
C TYR A 352 12.68 -29.44 2.23
N GLU A 353 12.79 -29.12 3.52
CA GLU A 353 11.93 -29.66 4.59
C GLU A 353 10.46 -29.23 4.45
N TYR A 354 10.21 -28.15 3.72
CA TYR A 354 8.89 -27.53 3.59
C TYR A 354 8.27 -27.70 2.20
N GLY A 355 9.02 -28.22 1.23
CA GLY A 355 8.53 -28.37 -0.14
C GLY A 355 8.19 -27.01 -0.75
N SER A 356 9.06 -26.02 -0.54
CA SER A 356 8.87 -24.68 -1.07
C SER A 356 10.18 -24.06 -1.53
N LEU A 357 10.08 -23.08 -2.41
CA LEU A 357 11.22 -22.41 -3.03
C LEU A 357 10.85 -21.02 -3.54
N VAL A 358 11.86 -20.23 -3.90
CA VAL A 358 11.68 -18.93 -4.55
C VAL A 358 12.38 -18.91 -5.90
N LEU A 359 11.61 -18.53 -6.92
CA LEU A 359 12.05 -18.32 -8.29
C LEU A 359 12.30 -16.84 -8.54
N ILE A 360 13.37 -16.55 -9.29
CA ILE A 360 13.68 -15.18 -9.75
C ILE A 360 13.34 -15.03 -11.22
N TYR A 361 12.53 -14.02 -11.53
CA TYR A 361 12.26 -13.56 -12.89
C TYR A 361 12.77 -12.13 -13.07
N THR A 362 13.22 -11.79 -14.27
CA THR A 362 13.62 -10.41 -14.64
C THR A 362 12.57 -9.71 -15.50
N ILE A 363 11.69 -10.48 -16.13
CA ILE A 363 10.66 -10.01 -17.06
C ILE A 363 9.28 -10.10 -16.38
N PRO A 364 8.63 -8.97 -16.08
CA PRO A 364 7.33 -8.93 -15.41
C PRO A 364 6.21 -9.70 -16.09
N GLU A 365 6.18 -9.67 -17.42
CA GLU A 365 5.14 -10.32 -18.22
C GLU A 365 5.20 -11.85 -18.07
N ILE A 366 6.41 -12.42 -18.07
CA ILE A 366 6.64 -13.85 -17.85
C ILE A 366 6.29 -14.21 -16.40
N ALA A 367 6.75 -13.42 -15.43
CA ALA A 367 6.44 -13.67 -14.02
C ALA A 367 4.93 -13.65 -13.73
N THR A 368 4.19 -12.71 -14.33
CA THR A 368 2.72 -12.64 -14.22
C THR A 368 2.07 -13.88 -14.83
N THR A 369 2.51 -14.28 -16.02
CA THR A 369 2.00 -15.47 -16.71
C THR A 369 2.21 -16.72 -15.86
N VAL A 370 3.42 -16.93 -15.35
CA VAL A 370 3.77 -18.07 -14.49
C VAL A 370 2.99 -18.05 -13.18
N PHE A 371 2.86 -16.89 -12.56
CA PHE A 371 2.07 -16.73 -11.34
C PHE A 371 0.62 -17.21 -11.55
N ASN A 372 -0.01 -16.81 -12.65
CA ASN A 372 -1.39 -17.23 -12.98
C ASN A 372 -1.47 -18.74 -13.26
N ILE A 373 -0.52 -19.30 -14.02
CA ILE A 373 -0.47 -20.75 -14.28
C ILE A 373 -0.36 -21.53 -12.97
N LEU A 374 0.57 -21.16 -12.09
CA LEU A 374 0.78 -21.86 -10.82
C LEU A 374 -0.41 -21.73 -9.87
N GLN A 375 -1.10 -20.58 -9.84
CA GLN A 375 -2.31 -20.39 -9.04
C GLN A 375 -3.46 -21.35 -9.43
N GLU A 376 -3.57 -21.68 -10.71
CA GLU A 376 -4.58 -22.59 -11.26
C GLU A 376 -4.13 -24.06 -11.28
N SER A 377 -2.86 -24.33 -10.98
CA SER A 377 -2.26 -25.66 -11.05
C SER A 377 -2.40 -26.45 -9.75
N THR A 378 -2.46 -27.77 -9.90
CA THR A 378 -2.41 -28.73 -8.79
C THR A 378 -1.26 -29.72 -9.01
N PHE A 379 -0.70 -30.23 -7.91
CA PHE A 379 0.30 -31.28 -7.90
C PHE A 379 0.01 -32.23 -6.73
N ASP A 380 -0.03 -33.54 -6.98
CA ASP A 380 -0.42 -34.57 -5.98
C ASP A 380 -1.72 -34.21 -5.21
N ASP A 381 -2.78 -33.85 -5.95
CA ASP A 381 -4.09 -33.43 -5.44
C ASP A 381 -4.08 -32.19 -4.51
N LYS A 382 -2.94 -31.48 -4.41
CA LYS A 382 -2.82 -30.22 -3.67
C LYS A 382 -2.68 -29.06 -4.64
N GLN A 383 -3.38 -27.96 -4.35
CA GLN A 383 -3.20 -26.72 -5.08
C GLN A 383 -1.79 -26.16 -4.83
N ILE A 384 -1.09 -25.79 -5.90
CA ILE A 384 0.19 -25.13 -5.77
C ILE A 384 -0.02 -23.75 -5.16
N LEU A 385 0.79 -23.42 -4.17
CA LEU A 385 0.80 -22.08 -3.60
C LEU A 385 1.80 -21.23 -4.39
N ALA A 386 1.34 -20.13 -4.97
CA ALA A 386 2.20 -19.14 -5.61
C ALA A 386 2.01 -17.77 -4.96
N LEU A 387 3.08 -17.09 -4.56
CA LEU A 387 3.03 -15.74 -3.97
C LEU A 387 4.08 -14.84 -4.59
N LEU A 388 3.68 -13.62 -4.96
CA LEU A 388 4.61 -12.57 -5.40
C LEU A 388 5.12 -11.84 -4.17
N LEU A 389 6.42 -11.91 -3.94
CA LEU A 389 7.05 -11.33 -2.75
C LEU A 389 7.65 -9.96 -3.05
N PRO A 390 7.47 -8.96 -2.16
CA PRO A 390 8.14 -7.67 -2.30
C PRO A 390 9.63 -7.81 -2.00
N ASN A 391 10.42 -6.87 -2.52
CA ASN A 391 11.83 -6.74 -2.19
C ASN A 391 12.02 -5.55 -1.23
N ILE A 392 12.66 -5.79 -0.08
CA ILE A 392 13.00 -4.74 0.88
C ILE A 392 14.46 -4.36 0.69
N GLN A 393 14.71 -3.05 0.60
CA GLN A 393 16.01 -2.42 0.45
C GLN A 393 16.56 -2.03 1.84
N PRO A 394 17.44 -2.83 2.46
CA PRO A 394 17.81 -2.62 3.87
C PRO A 394 18.49 -1.27 4.10
N HIS A 395 19.33 -0.83 3.16
CA HIS A 395 20.03 0.45 3.21
C HIS A 395 19.12 1.69 3.11
N MET A 396 17.85 1.52 2.73
CA MET A 396 16.84 2.60 2.69
C MET A 396 16.03 2.69 3.99
N ILE A 397 16.20 1.72 4.89
CA ILE A 397 15.58 1.73 6.20
C ILE A 397 16.42 2.68 7.09
N PRO A 398 15.83 3.73 7.68
CA PRO A 398 16.58 4.59 8.58
C PRO A 398 17.08 3.83 9.81
N ASP A 399 18.28 4.15 10.32
CA ASP A 399 18.92 3.42 11.43
C ASP A 399 18.08 3.34 12.72
N TYR A 400 17.21 4.31 12.95
CA TYR A 400 16.32 4.33 14.12
C TYR A 400 15.07 3.44 13.95
N VAL A 401 14.86 2.86 12.78
CA VAL A 401 13.70 2.01 12.46
C VAL A 401 14.12 0.55 12.56
N LYS A 402 13.41 -0.21 13.38
CA LYS A 402 13.48 -1.67 13.46
C LYS A 402 12.12 -2.20 12.98
N PRO A 403 11.93 -2.44 11.67
CA PRO A 403 10.62 -2.78 11.13
C PRO A 403 10.00 -3.99 11.85
N LEU A 404 8.69 -3.96 12.08
CA LEU A 404 7.96 -5.09 12.65
C LEU A 404 7.47 -6.01 11.54
N MET A 405 7.75 -7.30 11.64
CA MET A 405 7.12 -8.35 10.85
C MET A 405 6.00 -8.99 11.66
N VAL A 406 4.77 -8.96 11.16
CA VAL A 406 3.59 -9.46 11.85
C VAL A 406 3.10 -10.74 11.17
N PHE A 407 3.09 -11.85 11.91
CA PHE A 407 2.45 -13.09 11.49
C PHE A 407 1.08 -13.21 12.15
N VAL A 408 0.04 -13.51 11.37
CA VAL A 408 -1.31 -13.72 11.89
C VAL A 408 -1.83 -15.08 11.46
N ASN A 409 -2.16 -15.93 12.44
CA ASN A 409 -2.93 -17.14 12.22
C ASN A 409 -4.42 -16.80 12.25
N VAL A 410 -5.02 -16.65 11.06
CA VAL A 410 -6.43 -16.24 10.92
C VAL A 410 -7.44 -17.26 11.46
N LYS A 411 -7.04 -18.54 11.65
CA LYS A 411 -7.90 -19.59 12.22
C LYS A 411 -7.88 -19.63 13.75
N SER A 412 -6.92 -18.97 14.40
CA SER A 412 -6.79 -18.97 15.87
C SER A 412 -7.78 -18.03 16.55
N GLY A 413 -8.08 -18.30 17.83
CA GLY A 413 -8.85 -17.40 18.70
C GLY A 413 -10.31 -17.17 18.29
N GLY A 414 -11.00 -18.16 17.70
CA GLY A 414 -12.41 -18.00 17.30
C GLY A 414 -12.61 -17.00 16.17
N CYS A 415 -11.72 -17.01 15.17
CA CYS A 415 -11.70 -16.11 14.00
C CYS A 415 -11.33 -14.64 14.28
N GLN A 416 -10.89 -14.30 15.50
CA GLN A 416 -10.35 -12.96 15.82
C GLN A 416 -9.13 -12.57 14.98
N GLY A 417 -8.38 -13.56 14.48
CA GLY A 417 -7.23 -13.33 13.62
C GLY A 417 -7.58 -12.60 12.31
N LEU A 418 -8.81 -12.73 11.81
CA LEU A 418 -9.26 -12.05 10.58
C LEU A 418 -9.42 -10.53 10.78
N ASP A 419 -9.93 -10.12 11.94
CA ASP A 419 -10.08 -8.71 12.29
C ASP A 419 -8.72 -8.08 12.60
N LEU A 420 -7.82 -8.83 13.24
CA LEU A 420 -6.46 -8.40 13.55
C LEU A 420 -5.63 -8.18 12.30
N ILE A 421 -5.59 -9.12 11.36
CA ILE A 421 -4.82 -8.95 10.12
C ILE A 421 -5.32 -7.73 9.32
N THR A 422 -6.65 -7.52 9.29
CA THR A 422 -7.26 -6.37 8.63
C THR A 422 -6.87 -5.07 9.33
N SER A 423 -6.86 -5.06 10.65
CA SER A 423 -6.49 -3.87 11.45
C SER A 423 -5.01 -3.54 11.32
N PHE A 424 -4.11 -4.52 11.42
CA PHE A 424 -2.68 -4.29 11.26
C PHE A 424 -2.32 -3.85 9.84
N ARG A 425 -2.97 -4.36 8.79
CA ARG A 425 -2.77 -3.88 7.41
C ARG A 425 -3.23 -2.44 7.18
N LYS A 426 -4.09 -1.90 8.06
CA LYS A 426 -4.48 -0.48 8.05
C LYS A 426 -3.52 0.40 8.86
N LEU A 427 -2.89 -0.15 9.89
CA LEU A 427 -2.01 0.59 10.81
C LEU A 427 -0.53 0.55 10.38
N LEU A 428 -0.11 -0.56 9.77
CA LEU A 428 1.24 -0.81 9.28
C LEU A 428 1.27 -0.87 7.77
N ASN A 429 2.48 -0.90 7.19
CA ASN A 429 2.62 -1.23 5.78
C ASN A 429 2.12 -2.67 5.54
N PRO A 430 1.19 -2.92 4.59
CA PRO A 430 0.64 -4.26 4.37
C PRO A 430 1.68 -5.36 4.11
N HIS A 431 2.85 -5.00 3.55
CA HIS A 431 3.97 -5.92 3.32
C HIS A 431 4.72 -6.32 4.60
N GLN A 432 4.35 -5.77 5.75
CA GLN A 432 4.79 -6.22 7.07
C GLN A 432 3.88 -7.30 7.65
N VAL A 433 2.68 -7.50 7.09
CA VAL A 433 1.61 -8.29 7.74
C VAL A 433 1.27 -9.53 6.91
N PHE A 434 1.74 -10.68 7.39
CA PHE A 434 1.68 -11.98 6.74
C PHE A 434 0.58 -12.85 7.33
N ASN A 435 -0.27 -13.41 6.45
CA ASN A 435 -1.22 -14.45 6.82
C ASN A 435 -0.51 -15.81 6.81
N LEU A 436 -0.49 -16.49 7.95
CA LEU A 436 0.19 -17.79 8.07
C LEU A 436 -0.48 -18.90 7.25
N GLU A 437 -1.74 -18.73 6.84
CA GLU A 437 -2.39 -19.66 5.89
C GLU A 437 -1.77 -19.60 4.49
N ASN A 438 -1.13 -18.48 4.14
CA ASN A 438 -0.54 -18.27 2.83
C ASN A 438 0.94 -18.68 2.85
N GLY A 439 1.22 -19.97 3.03
CA GLY A 439 2.59 -20.52 2.98
C GLY A 439 3.38 -20.45 4.28
N GLY A 440 2.73 -20.16 5.41
CA GLY A 440 3.36 -20.15 6.72
C GLY A 440 4.32 -18.98 6.95
N PRO A 441 5.32 -19.15 7.84
CA PRO A 441 6.26 -18.09 8.19
C PRO A 441 7.30 -17.80 7.09
N LEU A 442 7.60 -18.77 6.22
CA LEU A 442 8.71 -18.71 5.27
C LEU A 442 8.65 -17.51 4.31
N PRO A 443 7.50 -17.14 3.71
CA PRO A 443 7.42 -15.95 2.86
C PRO A 443 7.85 -14.66 3.58
N GLY A 444 7.43 -14.48 4.83
CA GLY A 444 7.81 -13.31 5.62
C GLY A 444 9.29 -13.32 5.99
N LEU A 445 9.79 -14.46 6.46
CA LEU A 445 11.21 -14.65 6.80
C LEU A 445 12.11 -14.43 5.60
N TYR A 446 11.72 -14.92 4.42
CA TYR A 446 12.43 -14.67 3.16
C TYR A 446 12.48 -13.17 2.84
N VAL A 447 11.35 -12.45 2.93
CA VAL A 447 11.28 -11.01 2.61
C VAL A 447 12.14 -10.17 3.56
N PHE A 448 12.24 -10.55 4.83
CA PHE A 448 13.00 -9.82 5.85
C PHE A 448 14.45 -10.29 6.01
N ARG A 449 14.89 -11.34 5.30
CA ARG A 449 16.19 -12.00 5.55
C ARG A 449 17.42 -11.10 5.46
N ASN A 450 17.37 -10.07 4.63
CA ASN A 450 18.49 -9.14 4.42
C ASN A 450 18.47 -7.92 5.36
N ILE A 451 17.48 -7.83 6.27
CA ILE A 451 17.34 -6.71 7.19
C ILE A 451 18.16 -7.03 8.45
N PRO A 452 19.13 -6.18 8.84
CA PRO A 452 20.01 -6.46 9.96
C PRO A 452 19.30 -6.40 11.33
N TYR A 453 18.27 -5.56 11.45
CA TYR A 453 17.51 -5.40 12.70
C TYR A 453 16.02 -5.26 12.41
N TYR A 454 15.22 -6.20 12.90
CA TYR A 454 13.77 -6.17 12.84
C TYR A 454 13.16 -6.86 14.07
N LYS A 455 11.87 -6.65 14.32
CA LYS A 455 11.09 -7.32 15.37
C LYS A 455 10.05 -8.24 14.75
N ILE A 456 9.60 -9.26 15.47
CA ILE A 456 8.50 -10.15 15.06
C ILE A 456 7.33 -10.00 16.03
N LEU A 457 6.09 -9.96 15.52
CA LEU A 457 4.86 -10.11 16.30
C LEU A 457 4.09 -11.33 15.77
N VAL A 458 3.82 -12.30 16.63
CA VAL A 458 3.04 -13.49 16.27
C VAL A 458 1.65 -13.42 16.92
N CYS A 459 0.61 -13.42 16.11
CA CYS A 459 -0.78 -13.48 16.56
C CYS A 459 -1.30 -14.91 16.40
N GLY A 460 -1.36 -15.64 17.51
CA GLY A 460 -1.67 -17.07 17.54
C GLY A 460 -1.61 -17.64 18.96
N GLY A 461 -1.94 -18.92 19.12
CA GLY A 461 -1.67 -19.66 20.36
C GLY A 461 -0.23 -20.19 20.41
N ASP A 462 0.14 -20.87 21.50
CA ASP A 462 1.51 -21.36 21.72
C ASP A 462 2.05 -22.23 20.57
N GLY A 463 1.22 -23.09 19.97
CA GLY A 463 1.63 -23.92 18.83
C GLY A 463 1.97 -23.10 17.57
N THR A 464 1.30 -21.96 17.36
CA THR A 464 1.65 -21.04 16.26
C THR A 464 2.98 -20.35 16.53
N VAL A 465 3.20 -19.92 17.78
CA VAL A 465 4.47 -19.30 18.17
C VAL A 465 5.62 -20.29 18.02
N GLY A 466 5.46 -21.53 18.50
CA GLY A 466 6.42 -22.61 18.33
C GLY A 466 6.72 -22.91 16.85
N TRP A 467 5.71 -22.91 15.98
CA TRP A 467 5.91 -23.11 14.54
C TRP A 467 6.76 -22.01 13.89
N VAL A 468 6.46 -20.73 14.18
CA VAL A 468 7.24 -19.58 13.68
C VAL A 468 8.68 -19.67 14.18
N LEU A 469 8.85 -19.97 15.47
CA LEU A 469 10.14 -20.15 16.13
C LEU A 469 10.96 -21.27 15.49
N SER A 470 10.39 -22.45 15.22
CA SER A 470 11.08 -23.54 14.52
C SER A 470 11.45 -23.18 13.09
N CYS A 471 10.57 -22.48 12.35
CA CYS A 471 10.93 -21.98 11.02
C CYS A 471 12.09 -20.99 11.06
N LEU A 472 12.13 -20.11 12.06
CA LEU A 472 13.22 -19.15 12.26
C LEU A 472 14.54 -19.85 12.57
N ASP A 473 14.56 -20.92 13.37
CA ASP A 473 15.79 -21.69 13.62
C ASP A 473 16.37 -22.28 12.33
N ASN A 474 15.49 -22.77 11.46
CA ASN A 474 15.87 -23.43 10.21
C ASN A 474 16.44 -22.47 9.15
N VAL A 475 15.92 -21.24 9.07
CA VAL A 475 16.33 -20.27 8.03
C VAL A 475 17.19 -19.13 8.57
N GLY A 476 17.29 -19.00 9.90
CA GLY A 476 17.93 -17.86 10.56
C GLY A 476 19.43 -17.79 10.32
N GLN A 477 20.11 -18.91 10.05
CA GLN A 477 21.54 -18.94 9.76
C GLN A 477 21.90 -18.21 8.46
N ASP A 478 20.99 -18.24 7.48
CA ASP A 478 21.15 -17.59 6.17
C ASP A 478 20.63 -16.14 6.16
N ALA A 479 20.12 -15.66 7.30
CA ALA A 479 19.59 -14.30 7.44
C ALA A 479 20.61 -13.37 8.14
N GLU A 480 20.61 -12.09 7.76
CA GLU A 480 21.42 -11.04 8.37
C GLU A 480 21.06 -10.83 9.85
N CYS A 481 19.78 -10.98 10.21
CA CYS A 481 19.32 -10.98 11.59
C CYS A 481 18.93 -12.40 12.02
N GLN A 482 19.83 -13.05 12.74
CA GLN A 482 19.69 -14.46 13.16
C GLN A 482 18.71 -14.65 14.33
N SER A 483 18.53 -13.63 15.17
CA SER A 483 17.73 -13.73 16.40
C SER A 483 16.91 -12.45 16.65
N PRO A 484 15.95 -12.12 15.78
CA PRO A 484 15.05 -10.98 15.99
C PRO A 484 14.17 -11.18 17.25
N PRO A 485 13.96 -10.15 18.08
CA PRO A 485 13.02 -10.20 19.20
C PRO A 485 11.60 -10.53 18.73
N MET A 486 10.88 -11.34 19.50
CA MET A 486 9.53 -11.81 19.18
C MET A 486 8.53 -11.46 20.29
N ALA A 487 7.45 -10.79 19.91
CA ALA A 487 6.29 -10.50 20.74
C ALA A 487 5.09 -11.37 20.36
N ILE A 488 4.12 -11.52 21.26
CA ILE A 488 2.98 -12.43 21.10
C ILE A 488 1.66 -11.68 21.29
N VAL A 489 0.71 -11.86 20.37
CA VAL A 489 -0.71 -11.60 20.62
C VAL A 489 -1.39 -12.95 20.89
N PRO A 490 -1.76 -13.25 22.14
CA PRO A 490 -2.24 -14.57 22.53
C PRO A 490 -3.65 -14.86 22.00
N LEU A 491 -3.76 -15.61 20.90
CA LEU A 491 -5.04 -16.00 20.30
C LEU A 491 -5.40 -17.44 20.63
N GLY A 492 -6.32 -17.66 21.57
CA GLY A 492 -6.80 -19.00 21.95
C GLY A 492 -6.81 -19.23 23.45
N THR A 493 -6.85 -20.49 23.86
CA THR A 493 -7.03 -20.91 25.27
C THR A 493 -5.73 -21.36 25.96
N GLY A 494 -4.73 -21.82 25.20
CA GLY A 494 -3.38 -22.20 25.67
C GLY A 494 -2.32 -21.22 25.19
N ASN A 495 -2.06 -20.18 26.01
CA ASN A 495 -1.12 -19.09 25.73
C ASN A 495 -0.10 -18.98 26.88
N ASP A 496 0.47 -20.11 27.27
CA ASP A 496 1.37 -20.22 28.41
C ASP A 496 2.66 -19.42 28.19
N LEU A 497 3.20 -19.42 26.96
CA LEU A 497 4.37 -18.61 26.65
C LEU A 497 4.04 -17.11 26.77
N ALA A 498 2.88 -16.68 26.30
CA ALA A 498 2.44 -15.30 26.44
C ALA A 498 2.27 -14.89 27.92
N ARG A 499 1.78 -15.79 28.78
CA ARG A 499 1.66 -15.54 30.24
C ARG A 499 3.03 -15.39 30.89
N VAL A 500 3.96 -16.30 30.59
CA VAL A 500 5.34 -16.26 31.12
C VAL A 500 6.05 -14.98 30.69
N LEU A 501 5.92 -14.60 29.42
CA LEU A 501 6.50 -13.39 28.84
C LEU A 501 5.67 -12.12 29.10
N ARG A 502 4.60 -12.21 29.89
CA ARG A 502 3.73 -11.09 30.31
C ARG A 502 3.03 -10.34 29.18
N TRP A 503 2.80 -10.98 28.03
CA TRP A 503 1.94 -10.49 26.94
C TRP A 503 0.43 -10.67 27.21
N GLY A 504 0.10 -11.27 28.36
CA GLY A 504 -1.27 -11.41 28.83
C GLY A 504 -1.86 -12.81 28.60
N PRO A 505 -3.04 -13.08 29.19
CA PRO A 505 -3.62 -14.43 29.20
C PRO A 505 -4.37 -14.80 27.90
N GLY A 506 -4.73 -13.82 27.07
CA GLY A 506 -5.51 -13.99 25.85
C GLY A 506 -6.03 -12.65 25.33
N TYR A 507 -6.17 -12.54 24.02
CA TYR A 507 -6.76 -11.40 23.33
C TYR A 507 -8.28 -11.56 23.26
N THR A 508 -9.01 -10.52 23.67
CA THR A 508 -10.48 -10.58 23.75
C THR A 508 -11.20 -9.89 22.59
N GLY A 509 -10.46 -9.27 21.66
CA GLY A 509 -11.03 -8.51 20.54
C GLY A 509 -11.51 -7.09 20.90
N GLY A 510 -11.60 -6.75 22.19
CA GLY A 510 -11.98 -5.41 22.64
C GLY A 510 -10.81 -4.43 22.75
N GLU A 511 -9.57 -4.92 22.68
CA GLU A 511 -8.36 -4.11 22.75
C GLU A 511 -8.13 -3.39 21.41
N ASP A 512 -7.66 -2.14 21.47
CA ASP A 512 -7.27 -1.39 20.26
C ASP A 512 -5.94 -1.96 19.73
N PRO A 513 -5.88 -2.49 18.49
CA PRO A 513 -4.66 -3.02 17.89
C PRO A 513 -3.50 -2.00 17.87
N LEU A 514 -3.81 -0.70 17.88
CA LEU A 514 -2.77 0.33 17.98
C LEU A 514 -2.02 0.30 19.33
N ASN A 515 -2.70 -0.08 20.42
CA ASN A 515 -2.05 -0.20 21.72
C ASN A 515 -1.10 -1.40 21.76
N VAL A 516 -1.51 -2.54 21.18
CA VAL A 516 -0.63 -3.71 21.02
C VAL A 516 0.67 -3.33 20.31
N LEU A 517 0.59 -2.54 19.23
CA LEU A 517 1.79 -2.07 18.52
C LEU A 517 2.65 -1.11 19.35
N ARG A 518 2.07 -0.30 20.25
CA ARG A 518 2.83 0.53 21.19
C ARG A 518 3.52 -0.32 22.24
N ASP A 519 2.83 -1.32 22.77
CA ASP A 519 3.40 -2.25 23.73
C ASP A 519 4.61 -2.99 23.12
N VAL A 520 4.58 -3.34 21.83
CA VAL A 520 5.74 -3.91 21.10
C VAL A 520 6.92 -2.94 20.95
N ILE A 521 6.66 -1.64 20.83
CA ILE A 521 7.71 -0.61 20.77
C ILE A 521 8.37 -0.50 22.15
N ASP A 522 7.56 -0.40 23.20
CA ASP A 522 7.98 -0.14 24.58
C ASP A 522 8.47 -1.40 25.33
N ALA A 523 8.26 -2.60 24.76
CA ALA A 523 8.62 -3.87 25.38
C ALA A 523 10.13 -4.05 25.57
N GLU A 524 10.47 -4.66 26.70
CA GLU A 524 11.83 -5.12 27.02
C GLU A 524 12.15 -6.44 26.32
N GLU A 525 13.39 -6.55 25.84
CA GLU A 525 13.89 -7.76 25.18
C GLU A 525 14.46 -8.73 26.22
N ILE A 526 13.94 -9.96 26.25
CA ILE A 526 14.43 -11.03 27.13
C ILE A 526 14.86 -12.24 26.31
N LYS A 527 15.86 -12.97 26.82
CA LYS A 527 16.33 -14.21 26.20
C LYS A 527 15.39 -15.36 26.54
N LEU A 528 15.08 -16.19 25.54
CA LEU A 528 14.28 -17.39 25.67
C LEU A 528 15.14 -18.61 25.36
N ASP A 529 15.22 -19.53 26.31
CA ASP A 529 15.86 -20.82 26.07
C ASP A 529 14.94 -21.76 25.29
N ARG A 530 15.54 -22.56 24.41
CA ARG A 530 14.85 -23.59 23.64
C ARG A 530 15.59 -24.90 23.76
N TRP A 531 14.85 -25.97 24.01
CA TRP A 531 15.43 -27.30 24.24
C TRP A 531 15.28 -28.15 22.99
N THR A 532 16.40 -28.75 22.57
CA THR A 532 16.42 -29.79 21.55
C THR A 532 16.53 -31.14 22.25
N VAL A 533 15.46 -31.91 22.20
CA VAL A 533 15.35 -33.25 22.77
C VAL A 533 15.61 -34.27 21.68
N ILE A 534 16.61 -35.12 21.88
CA ILE A 534 16.98 -36.19 20.93
C ILE A 534 16.60 -37.52 21.57
N PHE A 535 15.73 -38.27 20.91
CA PHE A 535 15.35 -39.61 21.34
C PHE A 535 16.21 -40.64 20.60
N HIS A 536 16.92 -41.46 21.38
CA HIS A 536 17.62 -42.63 20.87
C HIS A 536 16.77 -43.88 21.17
N PRO A 537 16.25 -44.58 20.16
CA PRO A 537 15.57 -45.85 20.39
C PRO A 537 16.56 -46.87 20.96
N ASN A 538 16.17 -47.58 22.02
CA ASN A 538 16.99 -48.65 22.58
C ASN A 538 17.07 -49.83 21.59
N GLU A 539 18.26 -50.16 21.09
CA GLU A 539 18.51 -51.30 20.21
C GLU A 539 18.33 -52.69 20.86
N LYS A 540 17.74 -52.78 22.05
CA LYS A 540 17.57 -54.04 22.79
C LYS A 540 16.14 -54.54 22.72
N GLU A 541 15.69 -54.88 21.51
CA GLU A 541 14.58 -55.81 21.25
C GLU A 541 14.48 -56.04 19.72
N GLN A 542 15.58 -56.50 19.10
CA GLN A 542 15.47 -57.19 17.83
C GLN A 542 15.46 -58.69 18.10
N ASP A 543 14.23 -59.22 18.15
CA ASP A 543 13.88 -60.62 18.07
C ASP A 543 14.89 -61.44 17.24
N GLU A 544 15.42 -62.50 17.87
CA GLU A 544 16.24 -63.56 17.29
C GLU A 544 15.60 -64.22 16.04
N THR A 545 14.35 -63.89 15.73
CA THR A 545 13.61 -64.35 14.55
C THR A 545 13.95 -63.62 13.25
N LYS A 546 14.56 -62.41 13.28
CA LYS A 546 14.93 -61.68 12.04
C LYS A 546 16.31 -62.05 11.48
N MET A 547 17.20 -62.65 12.28
CA MET A 547 18.53 -63.08 11.81
C MET A 547 18.50 -64.32 10.87
N ALA A 548 17.38 -65.03 10.76
CA ALA A 548 17.26 -66.18 9.87
C ALA A 548 16.84 -65.83 8.43
N ILE A 549 16.39 -64.59 8.15
CA ILE A 549 15.86 -64.18 6.84
C ILE A 549 16.81 -63.23 6.09
N ALA A 550 17.83 -62.69 6.77
CA ALA A 550 18.76 -61.71 6.20
C ALA A 550 19.95 -62.30 5.41
N ASN A 551 20.12 -63.62 5.35
CA ASN A 551 21.27 -64.24 4.65
C ASN A 551 21.08 -64.45 3.14
N ASP A 552 19.92 -64.12 2.55
CA ASP A 552 19.63 -64.44 1.14
C ASP A 552 19.35 -63.23 0.23
N THR A 553 19.54 -61.99 0.69
CA THR A 553 19.48 -60.82 -0.20
C THR A 553 20.58 -59.82 0.10
N ASN A 554 21.59 -59.81 -0.79
CA ASN A 554 22.56 -58.72 -0.90
C ASN A 554 21.82 -57.41 -1.19
N SER A 555 21.60 -56.60 -0.17
CA SER A 555 21.20 -55.20 -0.30
C SER A 555 21.93 -54.41 0.77
N ALA A 556 23.07 -53.83 0.39
CA ALA A 556 23.73 -52.80 1.16
C ALA A 556 22.85 -51.54 1.09
N ASN A 557 21.99 -51.36 2.09
CA ASN A 557 21.29 -50.11 2.34
C ASN A 557 21.74 -49.55 3.68
N THR A 558 22.08 -48.27 3.63
CA THR A 558 22.35 -47.33 4.71
C THR A 558 21.46 -47.56 5.91
N THR A 559 22.07 -47.89 7.05
CA THR A 559 21.48 -47.77 8.38
C THR A 559 21.31 -46.29 8.69
N GLU A 560 20.16 -45.72 8.35
CA GLU A 560 19.71 -44.47 8.94
C GLU A 560 19.32 -44.75 10.40
N ASP A 561 20.04 -44.15 11.35
CA ASP A 561 19.70 -44.16 12.76
C ASP A 561 18.30 -43.53 12.94
N PRO A 562 17.32 -44.20 13.57
CA PRO A 562 16.00 -43.64 13.81
C PRO A 562 16.01 -42.69 15.01
N THR A 563 16.94 -41.75 15.04
CA THR A 563 16.96 -40.68 16.03
C THR A 563 15.84 -39.70 15.73
N SER A 564 14.84 -39.58 16.61
CA SER A 564 13.83 -38.53 16.49
C SER A 564 14.25 -37.31 17.30
N ILE A 565 14.16 -36.13 16.68
CA ILE A 565 14.54 -34.85 17.27
C ILE A 565 13.25 -34.04 17.50
N PHE A 566 13.11 -33.46 18.69
CA PHE A 566 11.97 -32.64 19.08
C PHE A 566 12.46 -31.34 19.73
N VAL A 567 12.02 -30.19 19.22
CA VAL A 567 12.38 -28.88 19.78
C VAL A 567 11.19 -28.31 20.55
N MET A 568 11.42 -27.84 21.78
CA MET A 568 10.40 -27.21 22.61
C MET A 568 10.88 -25.91 23.26
N ASN A 569 9.93 -25.01 23.53
CA ASN A 569 10.20 -23.76 24.24
C ASN A 569 10.37 -24.02 25.74
N ASN A 570 11.28 -23.30 26.39
CA ASN A 570 11.41 -23.36 27.83
C ASN A 570 10.38 -22.44 28.50
N TYR A 571 9.30 -23.04 29.01
CA TYR A 571 8.25 -22.33 29.75
C TYR A 571 8.61 -22.05 31.22
N PHE A 572 9.74 -22.60 31.71
CA PHE A 572 10.15 -22.54 33.12
C PHE A 572 11.23 -21.49 33.40
N ALA A 573 11.84 -20.92 32.36
CA ALA A 573 12.80 -19.84 32.51
C ALA A 573 12.09 -18.52 32.85
N THR A 574 11.64 -18.37 34.09
CA THR A 574 11.62 -17.04 34.71
C THR A 574 13.07 -16.59 34.85
N ALA A 575 13.45 -15.56 34.09
CA ALA A 575 14.66 -14.75 34.23
C ALA A 575 15.63 -15.24 35.32
N THR A 576 16.56 -16.12 34.94
CA THR A 576 17.80 -16.27 35.73
C THR A 576 18.80 -15.32 35.10
N GLU A 577 18.83 -14.09 35.63
CA GLU A 577 19.99 -13.23 35.47
C GLU A 577 21.20 -13.97 36.07
N PHE A 578 22.24 -14.17 35.26
CA PHE A 578 23.60 -14.47 35.71
C PHE A 578 24.52 -13.36 35.21
#